data_AF-A0A970ZS61-F1
#
_entry.id   AF-A0A970ZS61-F1
#
_cell.length_a   1.000
_cell.length_b   1.000
_cell.length_c   1.000
_cell.angle_alpha   90.00
_cell.angle_beta   90.00
_cell.angle_gamma   90.00
#
_symmetry.space_group_name_H-M   'P 1'
#
loop_
_entity.id
_entity.type
_entity.pdbx_description
1 polymer ?
#
loop_
_entity_poly.entity_id
_entity_poly.type
_entity_poly.pdbx_seq_one_letter_code
_entity_poly.pdbx_strand_id
1 'polypeptide(L)'
;MFYDHSRSEEGGLSELADMAEISPGASGRRGMVPSSGGPVFSEEQVTSDEFSLSRRGYERELIQSVWEFAEAVSGNDPELWRKDEFGDWIYRFDYGRRSSEFGWEIFDPGVGRHAQGVYAMRPMQWQGYIRQYETLT
;
A
#
# COMPACT_ATOMS: atom_id res chain seq x y z
N MET A 1 34.59 20.33 15.36
CA MET A 1 34.76 20.53 13.90
C MET A 1 33.38 20.75 13.33
N PHE A 2 33.13 21.97 12.86
CA PHE A 2 31.85 22.45 12.37
C PHE A 2 31.89 22.41 10.84
N TYR A 3 30.86 21.85 10.19
CA TYR A 3 30.63 22.06 8.76
C TYR A 3 29.32 22.83 8.62
N ASP A 4 29.46 24.14 8.45
CA ASP A 4 28.50 25.04 7.85
C ASP A 4 28.81 25.07 6.36
N HIS A 5 27.87 24.70 5.49
CA HIS A 5 27.80 25.20 4.11
C HIS A 5 26.32 25.49 3.81
N SER A 6 25.92 26.69 4.17
CA SER A 6 24.78 27.40 3.58
C SER A 6 24.88 27.39 2.05
N ARG A 7 23.82 26.96 1.36
CA ARG A 7 23.68 27.10 -0.10
C ARG A 7 22.42 27.91 -0.40
N SER A 8 22.61 29.23 -0.44
CA SER A 8 21.91 30.20 -1.29
C SER A 8 21.96 29.74 -2.77
N GLU A 9 21.09 30.06 -3.71
CA GLU A 9 19.94 30.96 -3.82
C GLU A 9 19.30 30.71 -5.21
N GLU A 10 18.03 31.11 -5.37
CA GLU A 10 17.38 31.69 -6.58
C GLU A 10 17.34 30.92 -7.92
N GLY A 11 16.14 30.82 -8.51
CA GLY A 11 16.01 30.56 -9.94
C GLY A 11 14.60 30.29 -10.48
N GLY A 12 13.85 31.35 -10.76
CA GLY A 12 13.11 31.46 -12.02
C GLY A 12 11.63 31.03 -12.05
N LEU A 13 10.75 31.97 -11.68
CA LEU A 13 9.39 32.08 -12.24
C LEU A 13 9.46 32.51 -13.71
N SER A 14 8.77 31.78 -14.61
CA SER A 14 8.30 32.14 -15.97
C SER A 14 7.59 30.88 -16.50
N GLU A 15 6.43 30.86 -17.16
CA GLU A 15 5.69 31.86 -17.91
C GLU A 15 4.25 31.34 -18.08
N LEU A 16 3.28 32.21 -17.84
CA LEU A 16 1.87 32.08 -18.15
C LEU A 16 1.67 32.65 -19.56
N ALA A 17 1.22 31.83 -20.52
CA ALA A 17 0.31 32.19 -21.61
C ALA A 17 0.40 31.13 -22.72
N ASP A 18 -0.72 30.49 -23.07
CA ASP A 18 -1.34 30.82 -24.36
C ASP A 18 -2.79 30.34 -24.35
N MET A 19 -3.69 31.31 -24.50
CA MET A 19 -5.10 31.11 -24.75
C MET A 19 -5.34 31.07 -26.25
N ALA A 20 -6.11 30.10 -26.72
CA ALA A 20 -6.78 30.19 -28.01
C ALA A 20 -8.28 29.86 -27.86
N GLU A 21 -9.07 30.91 -28.07
CA GLU A 21 -10.52 31.00 -28.23
C GLU A 21 -11.06 30.16 -29.43
N ILE A 22 -12.16 29.40 -29.25
CA ILE A 22 -13.58 29.65 -29.64
C ILE A 22 -14.01 29.17 -31.07
N SER A 23 -14.83 28.10 -31.07
CA SER A 23 -16.12 27.80 -31.75
C SER A 23 -16.33 28.08 -33.26
N PRO A 24 -17.50 27.76 -33.89
CA PRO A 24 -18.67 26.93 -33.51
C PRO A 24 -19.04 25.85 -34.56
N GLY A 25 -19.86 24.86 -34.19
CA GLY A 25 -20.46 23.90 -35.12
C GLY A 25 -21.81 23.39 -34.64
N ALA A 26 -22.87 23.82 -35.31
CA ALA A 26 -24.26 23.77 -34.88
C ALA A 26 -24.93 22.38 -34.88
N SER A 27 -25.80 22.19 -33.89
CA SER A 27 -27.21 21.76 -34.00
C SER A 27 -27.57 20.34 -34.48
N GLY A 28 -28.12 19.58 -33.52
CA GLY A 28 -29.46 19.02 -33.68
C GLY A 28 -29.56 17.52 -33.97
N ARG A 29 -30.11 16.75 -33.01
CA ARG A 29 -31.40 16.04 -33.19
C ARG A 29 -31.82 15.25 -31.94
N ARG A 30 -33.05 15.53 -31.50
CA ARG A 30 -33.92 14.68 -30.68
C ARG A 30 -34.13 13.31 -31.34
N GLY A 31 -34.32 12.29 -30.51
CA GLY A 31 -34.98 11.02 -30.87
C GLY A 31 -34.59 9.94 -29.86
N MET A 32 -35.42 9.69 -28.85
CA MET A 32 -36.35 8.55 -28.81
C MET A 32 -35.71 7.27 -28.25
N VAL A 33 -36.07 7.01 -26.98
CA VAL A 33 -36.05 5.69 -26.33
C VAL A 33 -36.93 4.70 -27.09
N PRO A 34 -36.47 3.45 -27.21
CA PRO A 34 -37.34 2.30 -27.03
C PRO A 34 -36.85 1.42 -25.89
N SER A 35 -37.78 1.08 -24.99
CA SER A 35 -37.66 -0.01 -24.03
C SER A 35 -37.59 -1.37 -24.72
N SER A 36 -37.06 -2.34 -23.96
CA SER A 36 -37.19 -3.81 -24.07
C SER A 36 -36.20 -4.56 -24.95
N GLY A 37 -35.40 -5.41 -24.29
CA GLY A 37 -34.49 -6.37 -24.90
C GLY A 37 -33.27 -6.62 -24.01
N GLY A 38 -33.44 -7.36 -22.91
CA GLY A 38 -32.32 -7.70 -22.03
C GLY A 38 -31.28 -8.56 -22.74
N PRO A 39 -29.99 -8.40 -22.43
CA PRO A 39 -29.06 -9.51 -22.48
C PRO A 39 -29.12 -10.24 -21.14
N VAL A 40 -29.47 -11.53 -21.22
CA VAL A 40 -29.04 -12.53 -20.25
C VAL A 40 -27.51 -12.48 -20.22
N PHE A 41 -26.94 -11.63 -19.35
CA PHE A 41 -25.58 -11.83 -18.86
C PHE A 41 -25.74 -12.89 -17.77
N SER A 42 -25.74 -14.16 -18.15
CA SER A 42 -24.51 -14.96 -18.11
C SER A 42 -23.81 -14.75 -16.77
N GLU A 43 -24.52 -15.22 -15.75
CA GLU A 43 -23.95 -15.75 -14.52
C GLU A 43 -22.73 -16.61 -14.87
N GLU A 44 -21.69 -16.55 -14.04
CA GLU A 44 -20.49 -17.39 -14.10
C GLU A 44 -19.28 -16.81 -14.85
N GLN A 45 -18.78 -15.67 -14.38
CA GLN A 45 -17.33 -15.42 -14.31
C GLN A 45 -17.03 -14.78 -12.94
N VAL A 46 -17.25 -15.54 -11.86
CA VAL A 46 -16.60 -15.24 -10.58
C VAL A 46 -15.13 -15.57 -10.81
N THR A 47 -14.36 -14.51 -11.04
CA THR A 47 -12.95 -14.60 -11.39
C THR A 47 -12.22 -15.34 -10.30
N SER A 48 -11.36 -16.23 -10.75
CA SER A 48 -10.55 -17.16 -9.98
C SER A 48 -9.43 -16.47 -9.17
N ASP A 49 -9.74 -15.32 -8.57
CA ASP A 49 -8.88 -14.57 -7.65
C ASP A 49 -8.88 -15.16 -6.22
N GLU A 50 -9.65 -16.22 -5.97
CA GLU A 50 -9.78 -16.84 -4.65
C GLU A 50 -8.65 -17.82 -4.27
N PHE A 51 -7.67 -18.15 -5.12
CA PHE A 51 -6.67 -19.16 -4.73
C PHE A 51 -5.22 -18.90 -5.16
N SER A 52 -4.85 -17.63 -5.34
CA SER A 52 -3.43 -17.23 -5.26
C SER A 52 -3.07 -16.70 -3.85
N LEU A 53 -3.50 -17.42 -2.81
CA LEU A 53 -2.98 -17.27 -1.44
C LEU A 53 -1.49 -17.68 -1.32
N SER A 54 -0.85 -18.10 -2.43
CA SER A 54 0.57 -18.44 -2.54
C SER A 54 1.52 -17.23 -2.60
N ARG A 55 1.00 -16.01 -2.51
CA ARG A 55 1.78 -14.80 -2.23
C ARG A 55 0.84 -13.80 -1.59
N ARG A 56 0.60 -13.88 -0.27
CA ARG A 56 -0.39 -13.04 0.45
C ARG A 56 -0.11 -11.55 0.23
N GLY A 57 -0.63 -11.00 -0.87
CA GLY A 57 -0.65 -9.58 -1.15
C GLY A 57 -1.75 -9.01 -0.29
N TYR A 58 -1.38 -8.47 0.86
CA TYR A 58 -2.32 -7.73 1.68
C TYR A 58 -2.67 -6.41 0.97
N GLU A 59 -3.89 -5.93 1.19
CA GLU A 59 -4.31 -4.60 0.73
C GLU A 59 -3.42 -3.52 1.37
N ARG A 60 -3.24 -2.40 0.66
CA ARG A 60 -2.33 -1.33 1.08
C ARG A 60 -2.76 -0.73 2.42
N GLU A 61 -4.06 -0.62 2.61
CA GLU A 61 -4.71 -0.12 3.82
C GLU A 61 -4.40 -1.02 5.00
N LEU A 62 -4.47 -2.35 4.82
CA LEU A 62 -4.09 -3.31 5.85
C LEU A 62 -2.60 -3.23 6.17
N ILE A 63 -1.74 -3.17 5.16
CA ILE A 63 -0.28 -3.01 5.36
C ILE A 63 -0.01 -1.73 6.17
N GLN A 64 -0.70 -0.63 5.87
CA GLN A 64 -0.60 0.62 6.63
C GLN A 64 -1.09 0.45 8.07
N SER A 65 -2.27 -0.15 8.29
CA SER A 65 -2.79 -0.38 9.64
C SER A 65 -1.87 -1.27 10.47
N VAL A 66 -1.27 -2.30 9.86
CA VAL A 66 -0.33 -3.18 10.57
C VAL A 66 0.99 -2.47 10.86
N TRP A 67 1.51 -1.69 9.91
CA TRP A 67 2.69 -0.84 10.12
C TRP A 67 2.53 0.10 11.32
N GLU A 68 1.32 0.63 11.54
CA GLU A 68 1.04 1.52 12.66
C GLU A 68 1.18 0.87 14.03
N PHE A 69 1.11 -0.45 14.14
CA PHE A 69 1.37 -1.18 15.38
C PHE A 69 2.86 -1.28 15.75
N ALA A 70 3.77 -1.04 14.81
CA ALA A 70 5.21 -1.04 15.10
C ALA A 70 5.61 0.18 15.94
N GLU A 71 6.62 0.02 16.80
CA GLU A 71 7.11 1.06 17.69
C GLU A 71 7.82 2.17 16.90
N ALA A 72 7.33 3.41 17.07
CA ALA A 72 7.99 4.60 16.53
C ALA A 72 9.23 4.95 17.38
N VAL A 73 10.40 5.04 16.75
CA VAL A 73 11.66 5.32 17.44
C VAL A 73 11.96 6.81 17.43
N SER A 74 12.12 7.41 18.61
CA SER A 74 12.50 8.82 18.74
C SER A 74 13.87 9.10 18.13
N GLY A 75 13.99 10.21 17.39
CA GLY A 75 15.24 10.60 16.74
C GLY A 75 15.43 10.05 15.32
N ASN A 76 14.46 9.27 14.81
CA ASN A 76 14.41 8.85 13.42
C ASN A 76 13.03 9.15 12.81
N ASP A 77 12.90 9.09 11.49
CA ASP A 77 11.61 9.30 10.81
C ASP A 77 10.66 8.12 11.06
N PRO A 78 9.55 8.31 11.81
CA PRO A 78 8.62 7.23 12.15
C PRO A 78 7.75 6.77 10.97
N GLU A 79 7.73 7.51 9.85
CA GLU A 79 7.05 7.09 8.62
C GLU A 79 7.87 6.07 7.84
N LEU A 80 9.20 6.11 8.02
CA LEU A 80 10.16 5.27 7.32
C LEU A 80 10.68 4.13 8.17
N TRP A 81 10.93 4.38 9.45
CA TRP A 81 11.65 3.49 10.34
C TRP A 81 10.91 3.26 11.64
N ARG A 82 10.76 1.99 11.99
CA ARG A 82 10.13 1.55 13.23
C ARG A 82 10.83 0.31 13.75
N LYS A 83 10.43 -0.15 14.93
CA LYS A 83 10.82 -1.44 15.48
C LYS A 83 9.62 -2.36 15.62
N ASP A 84 9.85 -3.65 15.38
CA ASP A 84 8.85 -4.67 15.68
C ASP A 84 8.73 -4.92 17.20
N GLU A 85 7.85 -5.84 17.59
CA GLU A 85 7.61 -6.20 19.00
C GLU A 85 8.83 -6.81 19.72
N PHE A 86 9.83 -7.28 18.96
CA PHE A 86 11.08 -7.84 19.49
C PHE A 86 12.22 -6.81 19.52
N GLY A 87 11.96 -5.59 19.03
CA GLY A 87 12.93 -4.50 18.98
C GLY A 87 13.82 -4.51 17.73
N ASP A 88 13.53 -5.39 16.76
CA ASP A 88 14.25 -5.45 15.49
C ASP A 88 13.79 -4.32 14.56
N TRP A 89 14.73 -3.74 13.82
CA TRP A 89 14.45 -2.63 12.92
C TRP A 89 13.73 -3.07 11.66
N ILE A 90 12.70 -2.30 11.29
CA ILE A 90 11.93 -2.51 10.07
C ILE A 90 11.87 -1.22 9.26
N TYR A 91 11.98 -1.37 7.93
CA TYR A 91 11.91 -0.26 6.99
C TYR A 91 10.65 -0.32 6.15
N ARG A 92 9.90 0.79 6.12
CA ARG A 92 8.56 0.86 5.51
C ARG A 92 8.49 0.32 4.09
N PHE A 93 9.47 0.68 3.24
CA PHE A 93 9.47 0.31 1.82
C PHE A 93 10.04 -1.09 1.53
N ASP A 94 10.58 -1.77 2.55
CA ASP A 94 11.10 -3.13 2.41
C ASP A 94 10.10 -4.21 2.86
N TYR A 95 8.81 -3.89 2.79
CA TYR A 95 7.74 -4.86 3.00
C TYR A 95 7.85 -6.05 2.02
N GLY A 96 7.84 -7.27 2.56
CA GLY A 96 7.96 -8.52 1.79
C GLY A 96 9.35 -8.78 1.20
N ARG A 97 10.37 -7.98 1.57
CA ARG A 97 11.74 -8.14 1.06
C ARG A 97 12.63 -8.87 2.05
N ARG A 98 12.62 -10.20 1.99
CA ARG A 98 13.54 -11.06 2.78
C ARG A 98 15.02 -10.90 2.43
N SER A 99 15.34 -10.25 1.32
CA SER A 99 16.71 -9.94 0.91
C SER A 99 17.28 -8.68 1.56
N SER A 100 16.44 -7.85 2.19
CA SER A 100 16.88 -6.64 2.90
C SER A 100 17.12 -6.94 4.37
N GLU A 101 18.12 -6.32 4.99
CA GLU A 101 18.37 -6.43 6.44
C GLU A 101 17.16 -5.98 7.27
N PHE A 102 16.46 -4.93 6.79
CA PHE A 102 15.32 -4.30 7.47
C PHE A 102 13.97 -4.67 6.85
N GLY A 103 13.95 -5.74 6.04
CA GLY A 103 12.71 -6.25 5.49
C GLY A 103 11.77 -6.74 6.58
N TRP A 104 10.47 -6.68 6.29
CA TRP A 104 9.47 -7.08 7.27
C TRP A 104 8.25 -7.68 6.59
N GLU A 105 7.52 -8.48 7.35
CA GLU A 105 6.32 -9.18 6.92
C GLU A 105 5.21 -9.05 7.96
N ILE A 106 3.99 -9.34 7.54
CA ILE A 106 2.84 -9.38 8.45
C ILE A 106 2.75 -10.77 9.04
N PHE A 107 2.95 -10.85 10.35
CA PHE A 107 2.72 -12.06 11.13
C PHE A 107 1.26 -12.10 11.59
N ASP A 108 0.57 -13.22 11.33
CA ASP A 108 -0.80 -13.45 11.80
C ASP A 108 -0.83 -14.71 12.67
N PRO A 109 -0.84 -14.57 14.01
CA PRO A 109 -0.89 -15.70 14.93
C PRO A 109 -2.24 -16.45 14.89
N GLY A 110 -3.27 -15.88 14.26
CA GLY A 110 -4.62 -16.40 14.21
C GLY A 110 -4.93 -17.29 13.01
N VAL A 111 -3.98 -17.47 12.08
CA VAL A 111 -4.14 -18.39 10.93
C VAL A 111 -4.46 -19.80 11.45
N GLY A 112 -5.72 -20.22 11.35
CA GLY A 112 -6.19 -21.56 11.74
C GLY A 112 -7.04 -21.62 13.01
N ARG A 113 -7.14 -20.56 13.83
CA ARG A 113 -8.04 -20.50 15.00
C ARG A 113 -8.81 -19.19 14.98
N HIS A 114 -10.00 -19.17 14.36
CA HIS A 114 -10.95 -18.05 14.39
C HIS A 114 -10.25 -16.67 14.34
N ALA A 115 -9.79 -16.29 13.14
CA ALA A 115 -8.99 -15.10 12.90
C ALA A 115 -9.49 -13.89 13.70
N GLN A 116 -8.65 -13.37 14.60
CA GLN A 116 -8.95 -12.20 15.45
C GLN A 116 -8.91 -10.86 14.68
N GLY A 117 -8.92 -10.91 13.35
CA GLY A 117 -8.86 -9.76 12.46
C GLY A 117 -7.49 -9.05 12.48
N VAL A 118 -7.43 -7.88 11.87
CA VAL A 118 -6.21 -7.05 11.71
C VAL A 118 -5.54 -6.73 13.06
N TYR A 119 -6.29 -6.69 14.16
CA TYR A 119 -5.78 -6.41 15.50
C TYR A 119 -4.85 -7.48 16.08
N ALA A 120 -4.90 -8.71 15.58
CA ALA A 120 -3.95 -9.76 15.96
C ALA A 120 -2.70 -9.75 15.08
N MET A 121 -2.75 -9.07 13.93
CA MET A 121 -1.63 -9.01 13.01
C MET A 121 -0.53 -8.10 13.54
N ARG A 122 0.72 -8.52 13.38
CA ARG A 122 1.89 -7.79 13.86
C ARG A 122 2.87 -7.56 12.72
N PRO A 123 3.43 -6.35 12.59
CA PRO A 123 4.58 -6.13 11.73
C PRO A 123 5.78 -6.80 12.39
N MET A 124 6.48 -7.66 11.66
CA MET A 124 7.62 -8.41 12.19
C MET A 124 8.77 -8.41 11.21
N GLN A 125 10.00 -8.25 11.71
CA GLN A 125 11.19 -8.38 10.88
C GLN A 125 11.24 -9.80 10.29
N TRP A 126 11.66 -9.93 9.01
CA TRP A 126 11.47 -11.19 8.26
C TRP A 126 12.22 -12.41 8.86
N GLN A 127 13.36 -12.21 9.51
CA GLN A 127 14.07 -13.27 10.23
C GLN A 127 13.31 -13.64 11.50
N GLY A 128 12.82 -12.65 12.24
CA GLY A 128 11.94 -12.85 13.39
C GLY A 128 10.71 -13.67 13.02
N TYR A 129 10.08 -13.32 11.89
CA TYR A 129 8.96 -14.06 11.30
C TYR A 129 9.31 -15.52 11.06
N ILE A 130 10.43 -15.84 10.39
CA ILE A 130 10.82 -17.23 10.14
C ILE A 130 10.99 -18.02 11.45
N ARG A 131 11.66 -17.43 12.46
CA ARG A 131 11.85 -18.05 13.78
C ARG A 131 10.52 -18.37 14.46
N GLN A 132 9.54 -17.48 14.36
CA GLN A 132 8.20 -17.71 14.93
C GLN A 132 7.47 -18.85 14.19
N TYR A 133 7.58 -18.93 12.86
CA TYR A 133 7.00 -20.05 12.08
C TYR A 133 7.61 -21.40 12.42
N GLU A 134 8.93 -21.47 12.61
CA GLU A 134 9.61 -22.70 13.02
C GLU A 134 9.17 -23.18 14.41
N THR A 135 8.84 -22.27 15.31
CA THR A 135 8.40 -22.61 16.68
C THR A 135 6.95 -23.13 16.74
N LEU A 136 6.15 -22.80 15.73
CA LEU A 136 4.73 -23.19 15.64
C LEU A 136 4.49 -24.49 14.85
N THR A 137 5.54 -25.10 14.29
CA THR A 137 5.49 -26.33 13.50
C THR A 137 6.02 -27.52 14.31
#